data_AF-A0A7L6AQR7-F1
#
_entry.id   AF-A0A7L6AQR7-F1
#
_cell.length_a   1.000
_cell.length_b   1.000
_cell.length_c   1.000
_cell.angle_alpha   90.00
_cell.angle_beta   90.00
_cell.angle_gamma   90.00
#
_symmetry.space_group_name_H-M   'P 1'
#
loop_
_entity.id
_entity.type
_entity.pdbx_description
1 polymer ?
#
loop_
_entity_poly.entity_id
_entity_poly.type
_entity_poly.pdbx_seq_one_letter_code
_entity_poly.pdbx_strand_id
1 'polypeptide(L)'
;MTNLIHPVRESYAHNSRLYDYMAKQADLKQIVEFLTWDAEQPAFYVYLRHWLDKTPAEIRPALQEHIDEEEGEDHSGMFKRMFSGLQELAGNPQVAMDQQVLERLNYVFSAQCAQEQNLGFFLGGFLATEFMSQKRCQQLWDGLRRLQAEFDEEYLELHAEADAHHWIEVDEKLIEPALAKGFASIDSIRSASTIACNLPPTS
;
A
#
# COMPACT_ATOMS: atom_id res chain seq x y z
N MET A 1 10.81 20.15 -6.55
CA MET A 1 10.83 18.72 -6.21
C MET A 1 11.77 18.45 -5.06
N THR A 2 11.19 18.36 -3.87
CA THR A 2 11.88 17.81 -2.71
C THR A 2 11.98 16.31 -2.95
N ASN A 3 13.17 15.72 -2.95
CA ASN A 3 13.35 14.29 -3.30
C ASN A 3 12.86 13.38 -2.15
N LEU A 4 11.55 13.35 -1.91
CA LEU A 4 10.85 12.61 -0.87
C LEU A 4 10.73 11.11 -1.19
N ILE A 5 10.79 10.76 -2.47
CA ILE A 5 10.71 9.37 -2.93
C ILE A 5 12.01 8.61 -2.78
N HIS A 6 13.18 9.27 -2.71
CA HIS A 6 14.46 8.58 -2.64
C HIS A 6 14.59 7.65 -1.42
N PRO A 7 14.25 8.08 -0.19
CA PRO A 7 14.21 7.18 0.96
C PRO A 7 13.26 5.99 0.78
N VAL A 8 12.12 6.18 0.12
CA VAL A 8 11.16 5.11 -0.15
C VAL A 8 11.72 4.13 -1.18
N ARG A 9 12.30 4.64 -2.26
CA ARG A 9 12.88 3.84 -3.35
C ARG A 9 14.01 2.94 -2.89
N GLU A 10 14.83 3.39 -1.95
CA GLU A 10 15.95 2.61 -1.39
C GLU A 10 15.54 1.71 -0.22
N SER A 11 14.29 1.79 0.23
CA SER A 11 13.83 1.09 1.42
C SER A 11 13.79 -0.42 1.29
N TYR A 12 13.85 -1.10 2.43
CA TYR A 12 13.55 -2.52 2.51
C TYR A 12 12.11 -2.80 2.08
N ALA A 13 11.16 -1.93 2.42
CA ALA A 13 9.76 -2.12 2.09
C ALA A 13 9.48 -2.09 0.58
N HIS A 14 10.12 -1.19 -0.16
CA HIS A 14 10.02 -1.10 -1.62
C HIS A 14 10.86 -2.18 -2.33
N ASN A 15 11.96 -2.61 -1.71
CA ASN A 15 12.84 -3.67 -2.23
C ASN A 15 12.69 -4.98 -1.45
N SER A 16 11.46 -5.28 -1.04
CA SER A 16 11.20 -6.38 -0.13
C SER A 16 11.52 -7.71 -0.80
N ARG A 17 12.39 -8.49 -0.15
CA ARG A 17 12.75 -9.85 -0.58
C ARG A 17 11.55 -10.78 -0.62
N LEU A 18 10.50 -10.47 0.14
CA LEU A 18 9.26 -11.21 0.13
C LEU A 18 8.57 -11.12 -1.24
N TYR A 19 8.37 -9.92 -1.78
CA TYR A 19 7.69 -9.76 -3.07
C TYR A 19 8.55 -10.31 -4.21
N ASP A 20 9.88 -10.19 -4.11
CA ASP A 20 10.80 -10.91 -5.00
C ASP A 20 10.64 -12.44 -4.92
N TYR A 21 10.45 -12.98 -3.72
CA TYR A 21 10.18 -14.39 -3.50
C TYR A 21 8.83 -14.82 -4.08
N MET A 22 7.76 -14.02 -3.89
CA MET A 22 6.44 -14.26 -4.47
C MET A 22 6.51 -14.32 -6.00
N ALA A 23 7.18 -13.34 -6.61
CA ALA A 23 7.36 -13.28 -8.06
C ALA A 23 8.11 -14.51 -8.61
N LYS A 24 9.19 -14.93 -7.94
CA LYS A 24 10.18 -15.85 -8.55
C LYS A 24 10.06 -17.30 -8.09
N GLN A 25 9.57 -17.55 -6.87
CA GLN A 25 9.78 -18.83 -6.19
C GLN A 25 8.55 -19.39 -5.47
N ALA A 26 7.69 -18.55 -4.90
CA ALA A 26 6.55 -19.02 -4.10
C ALA A 26 5.62 -19.91 -4.93
N ASP A 27 5.02 -20.91 -4.30
CA ASP A 27 3.90 -21.64 -4.89
C ASP A 27 2.58 -20.89 -4.67
N LEU A 28 1.50 -21.37 -5.31
CA LEU A 28 0.19 -20.74 -5.21
C LEU A 28 -0.33 -20.70 -3.77
N LYS A 29 -0.09 -21.76 -2.99
CA LYS A 29 -0.54 -21.84 -1.60
C LYS A 29 0.12 -20.78 -0.75
N GLN A 30 1.43 -20.56 -0.93
CA GLN A 30 2.18 -19.53 -0.21
C GLN A 30 1.74 -18.11 -0.58
N ILE A 31 1.40 -17.86 -1.85
CA ILE A 31 0.83 -16.58 -2.29
C ILE A 31 -0.55 -16.36 -1.64
N VAL A 32 -1.41 -17.38 -1.63
CA VAL A 32 -2.73 -17.29 -0.98
C VAL A 32 -2.61 -17.12 0.54
N GLU A 33 -1.67 -17.80 1.19
CA GLU A 33 -1.35 -17.59 2.61
C GLU A 33 -0.98 -16.12 2.86
N PHE A 34 -0.14 -15.54 2.00
CA PHE A 34 0.22 -14.14 2.06
C PHE A 34 -0.99 -13.19 1.89
N LEU A 35 -1.81 -13.41 0.87
CA LEU A 35 -3.01 -12.58 0.61
C LEU A 35 -4.08 -12.73 1.69
N THR A 36 -4.14 -13.87 2.38
CA THR A 36 -5.04 -14.05 3.54
C THR A 36 -4.75 -13.05 4.64
N TRP A 37 -3.47 -12.74 4.88
CA TRP A 37 -3.08 -11.74 5.85
C TRP A 37 -3.41 -10.30 5.41
N ASP A 38 -3.35 -10.04 4.10
CA ASP A 38 -3.71 -8.75 3.52
C ASP A 38 -5.22 -8.51 3.58
N ALA A 39 -6.03 -9.55 3.34
CA ALA A 39 -7.50 -9.50 3.37
C ALA A 39 -8.10 -9.13 4.73
N GLU A 40 -7.35 -9.30 5.83
CA GLU A 40 -7.79 -8.90 7.18
C GLU A 40 -7.65 -7.39 7.43
N GLN A 41 -7.00 -6.65 6.53
CA GLN A 41 -6.86 -5.21 6.69
C GLN A 41 -8.14 -4.46 6.30
N PRO A 42 -8.49 -3.38 7.03
CA PRO A 42 -9.42 -2.38 6.53
C PRO A 42 -8.98 -1.86 5.17
N ALA A 43 -9.96 -1.61 4.30
CA ALA A 43 -9.72 -0.97 3.01
C ALA A 43 -9.00 0.38 3.18
N PHE A 44 -8.12 0.71 2.23
CA PHE A 44 -7.20 1.84 2.39
C PHE A 44 -7.92 3.18 2.58
N TYR A 45 -9.01 3.41 1.83
CA TYR A 45 -9.86 4.60 1.97
C TYR A 45 -10.41 4.84 3.39
N VAL A 46 -10.54 3.79 4.22
CA VAL A 46 -10.98 3.93 5.62
C VAL A 46 -9.97 4.77 6.41
N TYR A 47 -8.67 4.59 6.16
CA TYR A 47 -7.62 5.39 6.78
C TYR A 47 -7.59 6.82 6.25
N LEU A 48 -7.84 7.01 4.95
CA LEU A 48 -7.92 8.34 4.34
C LEU A 48 -9.09 9.14 4.95
N ARG A 49 -10.26 8.50 5.12
CA ARG A 49 -11.44 9.10 5.76
C ARG A 49 -11.18 9.56 7.20
N HIS A 50 -10.36 8.84 7.97
CA HIS A 50 -9.97 9.28 9.33
C HIS A 50 -9.20 10.61 9.35
N TRP A 51 -8.54 10.95 8.24
CA TRP A 51 -7.79 12.19 8.09
C TRP A 51 -8.55 13.30 7.37
N LEU A 52 -9.62 12.98 6.65
CA LEU A 52 -10.40 13.95 5.87
C LEU A 52 -10.84 15.17 6.69
N ASP A 53 -11.45 14.95 7.86
CA ASP A 53 -11.94 16.04 8.73
C ASP A 53 -10.82 16.84 9.40
N LYS A 54 -9.64 16.23 9.57
CA LYS A 54 -8.45 16.84 10.20
C LYS A 54 -7.59 17.57 9.19
N THR A 55 -7.81 17.30 7.91
CA THR A 55 -7.08 17.89 6.81
C THR A 55 -7.53 19.34 6.61
N PRO A 56 -6.58 20.30 6.48
CA PRO A 56 -6.89 21.70 6.18
C PRO A 56 -7.79 21.86 4.96
N ALA A 57 -8.70 22.82 5.00
CA ALA A 57 -9.74 23.00 3.98
C ALA A 57 -9.18 23.22 2.57
N GLU A 58 -7.97 23.76 2.46
CA GLU A 58 -7.30 24.04 1.19
C GLU A 58 -6.83 22.79 0.45
N ILE A 59 -6.50 21.72 1.18
CA ILE A 59 -6.02 20.46 0.58
C ILE A 59 -7.02 19.31 0.76
N ARG A 60 -8.06 19.49 1.58
CA ARG A 60 -9.13 18.52 1.79
C ARG A 60 -9.82 18.05 0.50
N PRO A 61 -10.10 18.92 -0.50
CA PRO A 61 -10.73 18.48 -1.75
C PRO A 61 -9.92 17.44 -2.51
N ALA A 62 -8.59 17.58 -2.53
CA ALA A 62 -7.71 16.59 -3.18
C ALA A 62 -7.71 15.25 -2.42
N LEU A 63 -7.78 15.28 -1.08
CA LEU A 63 -7.91 14.04 -0.30
C LEU A 63 -9.28 13.38 -0.50
N GLN A 64 -10.35 14.18 -0.65
CA GLN A 64 -11.68 13.67 -0.98
C GLN A 64 -11.70 13.03 -2.37
N GLU A 65 -11.06 13.66 -3.37
CA GLU A 65 -10.96 13.11 -4.74
C GLU A 65 -10.36 11.70 -4.71
N HIS A 66 -9.23 11.48 -4.04
CA HIS A 66 -8.66 10.13 -3.90
C HIS A 66 -9.55 9.15 -3.13
N ILE A 67 -10.31 9.60 -2.12
CA ILE A 67 -11.27 8.72 -1.44
C ILE A 67 -12.40 8.32 -2.39
N ASP A 68 -12.89 9.27 -3.20
CA ASP A 68 -13.96 9.03 -4.15
C ASP A 68 -13.50 8.10 -5.30
N GLU A 69 -12.23 8.20 -5.72
CA GLU A 69 -11.59 7.30 -6.68
C GLU A 69 -11.52 5.87 -6.13
N GLU A 70 -10.92 5.68 -4.96
CA GLU A 70 -10.80 4.37 -4.28
C GLU A 70 -12.16 3.68 -4.04
N GLU A 71 -13.20 4.48 -3.73
CA GLU A 71 -14.56 3.97 -3.52
C GLU A 71 -15.33 3.74 -4.82
N GLY A 72 -15.15 4.61 -5.80
CA GLY A 72 -15.84 4.57 -7.09
C GLY A 72 -15.36 3.42 -7.97
N GLU A 73 -14.08 3.07 -7.89
CA GLU A 73 -13.47 1.99 -8.66
C GLU A 73 -13.65 0.60 -8.01
N ASP A 74 -14.23 0.51 -6.81
CA ASP A 74 -14.46 -0.76 -6.10
C ASP A 74 -13.20 -1.64 -5.98
N HIS A 75 -12.04 -1.03 -5.66
CA HIS A 75 -10.77 -1.76 -5.48
C HIS A 75 -10.91 -2.93 -4.49
N SER A 76 -11.67 -2.71 -3.42
CA SER A 76 -11.96 -3.74 -2.41
C SER A 76 -12.77 -4.91 -2.99
N GLY A 77 -13.71 -4.65 -3.92
CA GLY A 77 -14.44 -5.68 -4.63
C GLY A 77 -13.57 -6.43 -5.63
N MET A 78 -12.72 -5.74 -6.38
CA MET A 78 -11.74 -6.35 -7.28
C MET A 78 -10.80 -7.30 -6.51
N PHE A 79 -10.22 -6.84 -5.40
CA PHE A 79 -9.38 -7.67 -4.54
C PHE A 79 -10.11 -8.92 -4.04
N LYS A 80 -11.36 -8.78 -3.56
CA LYS A 80 -12.17 -9.91 -3.07
C LYS A 80 -12.44 -10.95 -4.15
N ARG A 81 -12.75 -10.53 -5.38
CA ARG A 81 -12.97 -11.45 -6.52
C ARG A 81 -11.69 -12.21 -6.85
N MET A 82 -10.58 -11.49 -7.02
CA MET A 82 -9.26 -12.07 -7.24
C MET A 82 -8.93 -13.10 -6.15
N PHE A 83 -9.00 -12.68 -4.88
CA PHE A 83 -8.59 -13.48 -3.75
C PHE A 83 -9.46 -14.74 -3.58
N SER A 84 -10.78 -14.63 -3.72
CA SER A 84 -11.69 -15.78 -3.65
C SER A 84 -11.35 -16.82 -4.72
N GLY A 85 -11.09 -16.42 -5.96
CA GLY A 85 -10.70 -17.33 -7.03
C GLY A 85 -9.36 -18.03 -6.74
N LEU A 86 -8.38 -17.29 -6.23
CA LEU A 86 -7.09 -17.85 -5.84
C LEU A 86 -7.20 -18.83 -4.66
N GLN A 87 -8.04 -18.55 -3.67
CA GLN A 87 -8.31 -19.45 -2.55
C GLN A 87 -8.90 -20.78 -3.02
N GLU A 88 -9.87 -20.75 -3.93
CA GLU A 88 -10.46 -21.96 -4.52
C GLU A 88 -9.41 -22.78 -5.26
N LEU A 89 -8.59 -22.13 -6.11
CA LEU A 89 -7.50 -22.79 -6.85
C LEU A 89 -6.45 -23.42 -5.92
N ALA A 90 -6.15 -22.77 -4.78
CA ALA A 90 -5.21 -23.27 -3.78
C ALA A 90 -5.79 -24.36 -2.86
N GLY A 91 -7.07 -24.71 -3.01
CA GLY A 91 -7.75 -25.71 -2.16
C GLY A 91 -8.11 -25.18 -0.77
N ASN A 92 -8.37 -23.88 -0.65
CA ASN A 92 -8.81 -23.20 0.58
C ASN A 92 -7.91 -23.49 1.80
N PRO A 93 -6.62 -23.10 1.74
CA PRO A 93 -5.69 -23.38 2.83
C PRO A 93 -6.18 -22.75 4.14
N GLN A 94 -6.09 -23.53 5.23
CA GLN A 94 -6.36 -23.01 6.57
C GLN A 94 -5.12 -22.30 7.09
N VAL A 95 -5.16 -20.97 7.08
CA VAL A 95 -4.04 -20.13 7.48
C VAL A 95 -4.27 -19.66 8.91
N ALA A 96 -3.39 -20.06 9.82
CA ALA A 96 -3.38 -19.48 11.16
C ALA A 96 -2.74 -18.08 11.09
N MET A 97 -3.44 -17.08 11.63
CA MET A 97 -2.91 -15.72 11.69
C MET A 97 -1.78 -15.62 12.72
N ASP A 98 -0.60 -15.19 12.29
CA ASP A 98 0.52 -14.85 13.17
C ASP A 98 0.75 -13.33 13.12
N GLN A 99 0.42 -12.66 14.22
CA GLN A 99 0.59 -11.22 14.39
C GLN A 99 2.04 -10.77 14.16
N GLN A 100 3.03 -11.59 14.53
CA GLN A 100 4.42 -11.25 14.30
C GLN A 100 4.81 -11.36 12.83
N VAL A 101 4.11 -12.19 12.05
CA VAL A 101 4.30 -12.26 10.60
C VAL A 101 3.69 -11.02 9.95
N LEU A 102 2.46 -10.64 10.34
CA LEU A 102 1.84 -9.37 9.90
C LEU A 102 2.75 -8.16 10.14
N GLU A 103 3.32 -8.05 11.33
CA GLU A 103 4.27 -6.99 11.67
C GLU A 103 5.53 -7.02 10.80
N ARG A 104 6.02 -8.21 10.39
CA ARG A 104 7.20 -8.38 9.53
C ARG A 104 6.93 -8.17 8.04
N LEU A 105 5.69 -8.29 7.58
CA LEU A 105 5.31 -8.13 6.16
C LEU A 105 5.21 -6.66 5.71
N ASN A 106 5.74 -5.71 6.50
CA ASN A 106 5.64 -4.26 6.32
C ASN A 106 4.21 -3.69 6.45
N TYR A 107 3.28 -4.37 7.13
CA TYR A 107 1.95 -3.80 7.44
C TYR A 107 1.96 -2.77 8.58
N VAL A 108 3.15 -2.38 9.02
CA VAL A 108 3.36 -1.25 9.93
C VAL A 108 2.79 0.05 9.38
N PHE A 109 2.67 0.20 8.07
CA PHE A 109 2.10 1.39 7.42
C PHE A 109 0.61 1.64 7.75
N SER A 110 -0.30 0.68 7.51
CA SER A 110 -1.75 0.86 7.75
C SER A 110 -2.05 1.10 9.23
N ALA A 111 -1.36 0.36 10.09
CA ALA A 111 -1.42 0.55 11.54
C ALA A 111 -0.87 1.92 11.98
N GLN A 112 0.12 2.48 11.29
CA GLN A 112 0.72 3.79 11.62
C GLN A 112 -0.07 4.98 11.09
N CYS A 113 -0.66 4.88 9.89
CA CYS A 113 -1.61 5.89 9.39
C CYS A 113 -2.81 6.06 10.34
N ALA A 114 -3.22 4.96 10.98
CA ALA A 114 -4.27 4.95 12.00
C ALA A 114 -3.84 5.54 13.37
N GLN A 115 -2.55 5.73 13.65
CA GLN A 115 -2.07 6.21 14.96
C GLN A 115 -2.12 7.74 15.14
N GLU A 116 -2.73 8.47 14.18
CA GLU A 116 -3.06 9.90 14.29
C GLU A 116 -1.95 10.84 14.79
N GLN A 117 -0.70 10.69 14.32
CA GLN A 117 0.42 11.47 14.87
C GLN A 117 0.41 12.95 14.46
N ASN A 118 0.41 13.25 13.16
CA ASN A 118 0.25 14.58 12.58
C ASN A 118 0.05 14.48 11.06
N LEU A 119 -0.39 15.57 10.42
CA LEU A 119 -0.68 15.60 8.99
C LEU A 119 0.53 15.20 8.13
N GLY A 120 1.73 15.72 8.43
CA GLY A 120 2.92 15.37 7.65
C GLY A 120 3.29 13.89 7.79
N PHE A 121 3.05 13.29 8.96
CA PHE A 121 3.25 11.86 9.15
C PHE A 121 2.28 11.04 8.29
N PHE A 122 1.00 11.41 8.28
CA PHE A 122 0.01 10.80 7.40
C PHE A 122 0.39 10.92 5.91
N LEU A 123 0.71 12.13 5.44
CA LEU A 123 1.06 12.38 4.05
C LEU A 123 2.32 11.63 3.62
N GLY A 124 3.34 11.55 4.47
CA GLY A 124 4.57 10.81 4.17
C GLY A 124 4.36 9.30 4.11
N GLY A 125 3.43 8.78 4.90
CA GLY A 125 2.97 7.41 4.78
C GLY A 125 2.20 7.19 3.48
N PHE A 126 1.19 8.02 3.21
CA PHE A 126 0.34 7.93 2.01
C PHE A 126 1.20 7.89 0.73
N LEU A 127 2.12 8.85 0.59
CA LEU A 127 3.07 8.89 -0.53
C LEU A 127 3.88 7.59 -0.66
N ALA A 128 4.36 7.05 0.46
CA ALA A 128 5.16 5.83 0.43
C ALA A 128 4.35 4.63 -0.07
N THR A 129 3.08 4.55 0.29
CA THR A 129 2.18 3.45 -0.13
C THR A 129 1.83 3.53 -1.59
N GLU A 130 1.42 4.69 -2.08
CA GLU A 130 1.20 4.90 -3.52
C GLU A 130 2.46 4.60 -4.34
N PHE A 131 3.64 4.95 -3.82
CA PHE A 131 4.88 4.68 -4.54
C PHE A 131 5.26 3.19 -4.52
N MET A 132 4.89 2.44 -3.48
CA MET A 132 5.25 1.03 -3.32
C MET A 132 4.23 0.08 -3.96
N SER A 133 2.95 0.45 -4.02
CA SER A 133 1.83 -0.37 -4.51
C SER A 133 2.15 -0.94 -5.89
N GLN A 134 2.56 -0.08 -6.82
CA GLN A 134 2.87 -0.45 -8.20
C GLN A 134 3.81 -1.65 -8.31
N LYS A 135 5.00 -1.53 -7.71
CA LYS A 135 6.03 -2.57 -7.79
C LYS A 135 5.57 -3.87 -7.11
N ARG A 136 4.86 -3.74 -5.99
CA ARG A 136 4.37 -4.89 -5.21
C ARG A 136 3.29 -5.65 -5.97
N CYS A 137 2.32 -4.95 -6.54
CA CYS A 137 1.28 -5.55 -7.38
C CYS A 137 1.87 -6.20 -8.63
N GLN A 138 2.82 -5.55 -9.30
CA GLN A 138 3.53 -6.16 -10.44
C GLN A 138 4.23 -7.46 -10.05
N GLN A 139 4.93 -7.50 -8.90
CA GLN A 139 5.64 -8.70 -8.45
C GLN A 139 4.69 -9.86 -8.09
N LEU A 140 3.54 -9.56 -7.47
CA LEU A 140 2.50 -10.57 -7.23
C LEU A 140 1.92 -11.08 -8.56
N TRP A 141 1.67 -10.17 -9.49
CA TRP A 141 1.13 -10.49 -10.82
C TRP A 141 2.06 -11.42 -11.61
N ASP A 142 3.37 -11.10 -11.63
CA ASP A 142 4.41 -11.92 -12.24
C ASP A 142 4.44 -13.33 -11.62
N GLY A 143 4.28 -13.42 -10.30
CA GLY A 143 4.24 -14.68 -9.57
C GLY A 143 3.06 -15.56 -9.96
N LEU A 144 1.86 -14.98 -10.03
CA LEU A 144 0.65 -15.70 -10.42
C LEU A 144 0.68 -16.13 -11.89
N ARG A 145 1.17 -15.26 -12.79
CA ARG A 145 1.35 -15.58 -14.22
C ARG A 145 2.38 -16.68 -14.45
N ARG A 146 3.51 -16.66 -13.71
CA ARG A 146 4.50 -17.75 -13.74
C ARG A 146 3.88 -19.09 -13.38
N LEU A 147 2.96 -19.10 -12.43
CA LEU A 147 2.24 -20.29 -11.97
C LEU A 147 1.09 -20.68 -12.91
N GLN A 148 0.77 -19.87 -13.93
CA GLN A 148 -0.36 -20.06 -14.83
C GLN A 148 -1.70 -20.17 -14.08
N ALA A 149 -1.84 -19.43 -12.98
CA ALA A 149 -3.10 -19.36 -12.25
C ALA A 149 -4.15 -18.63 -13.11
N GLU A 150 -5.38 -19.15 -13.15
CA GLU A 150 -6.52 -18.47 -13.81
C GLU A 150 -7.30 -17.67 -12.75
N PHE A 151 -7.13 -16.35 -12.73
CA PHE A 151 -7.73 -15.48 -11.72
C PHE A 151 -8.21 -14.16 -12.34
N ASP A 152 -8.99 -13.39 -11.58
CA ASP A 152 -9.39 -12.03 -11.95
C ASP A 152 -8.19 -11.08 -11.78
N GLU A 153 -7.56 -10.67 -12.88
CA GLU A 153 -6.33 -9.88 -12.87
C GLU A 153 -6.56 -8.37 -12.60
N GLU A 154 -7.82 -7.91 -12.64
CA GLU A 154 -8.20 -6.49 -12.68
C GLU A 154 -7.56 -5.66 -11.56
N TYR A 155 -7.56 -6.18 -10.31
CA TYR A 155 -6.95 -5.50 -9.17
C TYR A 155 -5.44 -5.29 -9.34
N LEU A 156 -4.72 -6.32 -9.82
CA LEU A 156 -3.26 -6.24 -9.97
C LEU A 156 -2.87 -5.42 -11.19
N GLU A 157 -3.63 -5.53 -12.29
CA GLU A 157 -3.42 -4.75 -13.50
C GLU A 157 -3.57 -3.25 -13.23
N LEU A 158 -4.65 -2.85 -12.56
CA LEU A 158 -4.90 -1.46 -12.19
C LEU A 158 -3.73 -0.87 -11.41
N HIS A 159 -3.35 -1.50 -10.30
CA HIS A 159 -2.30 -0.95 -9.44
C HIS A 159 -0.88 -1.09 -10.03
N ALA A 160 -0.61 -2.09 -10.88
CA ALA A 160 0.69 -2.26 -11.51
C ALA A 160 0.94 -1.28 -12.68
N GLU A 161 -0.11 -0.90 -13.41
CA GLU A 161 -0.01 -0.10 -14.63
C GLU A 161 -0.68 1.27 -14.54
N ALA A 162 -1.97 1.31 -14.19
CA ALA A 162 -2.77 2.54 -14.22
C ALA A 162 -2.35 3.50 -13.09
N ASP A 163 -2.21 2.99 -11.88
CA ASP A 163 -1.94 3.79 -10.67
C ASP A 163 -0.45 4.08 -10.46
N ALA A 164 0.41 3.72 -11.42
CA ALA A 164 1.87 3.88 -11.35
C ALA A 164 2.33 5.31 -11.03
N HIS A 165 1.44 6.29 -11.19
CA HIS A 165 1.70 7.71 -11.01
C HIS A 165 0.88 8.35 -9.88
N HIS A 166 0.05 7.62 -9.12
CA HIS A 166 -0.76 8.21 -8.02
C HIS A 166 0.11 8.89 -6.95
N TRP A 167 1.32 8.39 -6.72
CA TRP A 167 2.27 9.06 -5.82
C TRP A 167 2.65 10.46 -6.29
N ILE A 168 2.61 10.75 -7.60
CA ILE A 168 2.82 12.09 -8.17
C ILE A 168 1.65 12.99 -7.78
N GLU A 169 0.41 12.49 -7.87
CA GLU A 169 -0.77 13.25 -7.48
C GLU A 169 -0.77 13.56 -5.98
N VAL A 170 -0.37 12.58 -5.15
CA VAL A 170 -0.19 12.81 -3.71
C VAL A 170 0.89 13.88 -3.46
N ASP A 171 2.01 13.86 -4.19
CA ASP A 171 3.05 14.88 -4.04
C ASP A 171 2.54 16.27 -4.44
N GLU A 172 1.98 16.40 -5.65
CA GLU A 172 1.59 17.67 -6.25
C GLU A 172 0.32 18.28 -5.64
N LYS A 173 -0.70 17.47 -5.34
CA LYS A 173 -2.01 17.95 -4.85
C LYS A 173 -2.10 18.01 -3.33
N LEU A 174 -1.31 17.22 -2.59
CA LEU A 174 -1.40 17.17 -1.12
C LEU A 174 -0.12 17.65 -0.42
N ILE A 175 1.04 17.09 -0.75
CA ILE A 175 2.29 17.35 -0.02
C ILE A 175 2.86 18.74 -0.32
N GLU A 176 3.07 19.08 -1.58
CA GLU A 176 3.63 20.39 -1.94
C GLU A 176 2.77 21.55 -1.40
N PRO A 177 1.43 21.52 -1.49
CA PRO A 177 0.58 22.53 -0.87
C PRO A 177 0.67 22.53 0.66
N ALA A 178 0.69 21.36 1.32
CA ALA A 178 0.83 21.27 2.77
C ALA A 178 2.15 21.88 3.27
N LEU A 179 3.25 21.64 2.57
CA LEU A 179 4.56 22.21 2.85
C LEU A 179 4.56 23.73 2.62
N ALA A 180 4.04 24.18 1.47
CA ALA A 180 4.00 25.60 1.11
C ALA A 180 3.19 26.44 2.10
N LYS A 181 2.16 25.86 2.71
CA LYS A 181 1.30 26.50 3.71
C LYS A 181 1.77 26.30 5.16
N GLY A 182 2.79 25.48 5.38
CA GLY A 182 3.31 25.17 6.72
C GLY A 182 2.38 24.27 7.55
N PHE A 183 1.49 23.52 6.91
CA PHE A 183 0.63 22.52 7.58
C PHE A 183 1.39 21.24 7.92
N ALA A 184 2.46 20.97 7.20
CA ALA A 184 3.39 19.87 7.44
C ALA A 184 4.84 20.37 7.33
N SER A 185 5.78 19.62 7.91
CA SER A 185 7.21 19.85 7.71
C SER A 185 7.80 18.73 6.87
N ILE A 186 8.89 19.04 6.16
CA ILE A 186 9.58 18.03 5.38
C ILE A 186 10.14 16.89 6.25
N ASP A 187 10.50 17.21 7.50
CA ASP A 187 11.05 16.25 8.45
C ASP A 187 9.97 15.26 8.94
N SER A 188 8.74 15.70 9.17
CA SER A 188 7.66 14.79 9.58
C SER A 188 7.25 13.84 8.45
N ILE A 189 7.22 14.35 7.21
CA ILE A 189 6.97 13.54 6.01
C ILE A 189 8.07 12.50 5.83
N ARG A 190 9.35 12.93 5.85
CA ARG A 190 10.50 12.00 5.74
C ARG A 190 10.54 10.97 6.84
N SER A 191 10.23 11.37 8.08
CA SER A 191 10.19 10.45 9.22
C SER A 191 9.16 9.34 8.99
N ALA A 192 7.94 9.70 8.58
CA ALA A 192 6.91 8.72 8.27
C ALA A 192 7.30 7.81 7.12
N SER A 193 7.80 8.36 6.01
CA SER A 193 8.26 7.54 4.89
C SER A 193 9.38 6.60 5.33
N THR A 194 10.34 7.06 6.13
CA THR A 194 11.44 6.24 6.66
C THR A 194 10.94 5.12 7.56
N ILE A 195 9.99 5.39 8.45
CA ILE A 195 9.44 4.40 9.38
C ILE A 195 8.57 3.38 8.62
N ALA A 196 7.71 3.83 7.71
CA ALA A 196 6.92 2.96 6.83
C ALA A 196 7.81 2.03 5.97
N CYS A 197 9.07 2.45 5.77
CA CYS A 197 10.05 1.81 4.92
C CYS A 197 11.06 0.91 5.66
N ASN A 198 11.23 1.09 6.97
CA ASN A 198 12.28 0.45 7.77
C ASN A 198 11.68 -0.36 8.94
N LEU A 199 11.37 -1.61 8.67
CA LEU A 199 11.50 -2.67 9.67
C LEU A 199 12.68 -3.56 9.27
N PRO A 200 13.73 -3.69 10.11
CA PRO A 200 14.79 -4.63 9.83
C PRO A 200 14.25 -6.07 9.91
N PRO A 201 14.85 -7.03 9.18
CA PRO A 201 14.69 -8.43 9.55
C PRO A 201 15.20 -8.56 10.99
N THR A 202 14.31 -8.91 11.93
CA THR A 202 14.77 -9.50 13.18
C THR A 202 15.42 -10.83 12.79
N SER A 203 16.71 -10.89 13.09
CA SER A 203 17.65 -12.02 12.92
C SER A 203 17.03 -13.39 13.12
#